data_AF-A0A2G8LAZ6-F1
#
_entry.id   AF-A0A2G8LAZ6-F1
#
_cell.length_a   1.000
_cell.length_b   1.000
_cell.length_c   1.000
_cell.angle_alpha   90.00
_cell.angle_beta   90.00
_cell.angle_gamma   90.00
#
_symmetry.space_group_name_H-M   'P 1'
#
loop_
_entity.id
_entity.type
_entity.pdbx_description
1 polymer ?
#
loop_
_entity_poly.entity_id
_entity_poly.type
_entity_poly.pdbx_seq_one_letter_code
_entity_poly.pdbx_strand_id
1 'polypeptide(L)'
;MTFLGVKPFESENGNTHYQCHLSEPDNNAATAQVESFRTVRTRNDDVDENVDPPAPVWNDGGTYKHWRVTLDNNGNNDAFGVFGCEAALNGKITTSISGIFMRSDADIVPSDELVSLTVNAGDTGVSIGMKSTGSKNVAGFRWLKDDARNNAINGQDTWVISGQVEVADAGVYECHINGERSDAKQGLKLLIVRACPAYRWGPDDCDGICDNCYNGGICDENSGKCICAPGFKGTTCLEEKDSE
;
A
#
# COMPACT_ATOMS: atom_id res chain seq x y z
N MET A 1 4.98 11.37 -4.49
CA MET A 1 5.71 10.82 -3.33
C MET A 1 5.98 9.34 -3.61
N THR A 2 7.09 8.80 -3.10
CA THR A 2 7.43 7.38 -3.23
C THR A 2 7.65 6.78 -1.84
N PHE A 3 7.10 5.59 -1.63
CA PHE A 3 7.30 4.77 -0.43
C PHE A 3 8.34 3.69 -0.71
N LEU A 4 9.33 3.57 0.15
CA LEU A 4 10.32 2.51 0.09
C LEU A 4 10.40 1.80 1.44
N GLY A 5 9.80 0.62 1.52
CA GLY A 5 9.96 -0.27 2.67
C GLY A 5 11.32 -0.97 2.62
N VAL A 6 12.04 -0.99 3.74
CA VAL A 6 13.29 -1.74 3.88
C VAL A 6 12.98 -3.05 4.60
N LYS A 7 13.28 -4.16 3.92
CA LYS A 7 12.87 -5.52 4.33
C LYS A 7 11.37 -5.67 4.58
N PRO A 8 10.49 -5.25 3.65
CA PRO A 8 9.05 -5.27 3.86
C PRO A 8 8.45 -6.68 3.96
N PHE A 9 9.21 -7.74 3.65
CA PHE A 9 8.77 -9.14 3.72
C PHE A 9 9.54 -9.96 4.77
N GLU A 10 10.18 -9.28 5.72
CA GLU A 10 10.86 -9.87 6.88
C GLU A 10 10.54 -9.02 8.12
N SER A 11 9.27 -8.61 8.28
CA SER A 11 8.90 -7.62 9.31
C SER A 11 9.24 -8.07 10.73
N GLU A 12 9.30 -9.38 10.97
CA GLU A 12 9.70 -10.01 12.23
C GLU A 12 11.17 -9.83 12.59
N ASN A 13 12.01 -9.35 11.67
CA ASN A 13 13.41 -9.05 11.92
C ASN A 13 13.62 -7.62 12.44
N GLY A 14 14.68 -7.39 13.22
CA GLY A 14 15.00 -6.04 13.71
C GLY A 14 15.38 -5.05 12.58
N ASN A 15 15.34 -3.75 12.89
CA ASN A 15 15.70 -2.63 11.99
C ASN A 15 14.73 -2.38 10.82
N THR A 16 13.49 -2.83 10.92
CA THR A 16 12.44 -2.56 9.94
C THR A 16 12.10 -1.07 9.90
N HIS A 17 12.09 -0.48 8.71
CA HIS A 17 11.79 0.94 8.51
C HIS A 17 11.30 1.19 7.09
N TYR A 18 10.66 2.32 6.87
CA TYR A 18 10.36 2.80 5.53
C TYR A 18 10.83 4.23 5.33
N GLN A 19 10.94 4.60 4.06
CA GLN A 19 11.37 5.90 3.60
C GLN A 19 10.28 6.52 2.73
N CYS A 20 10.05 7.82 2.95
CA CYS A 20 9.12 8.62 2.19
C CYS A 20 9.90 9.69 1.42
N HIS A 21 9.90 9.53 0.10
CA HIS A 21 10.61 10.39 -0.83
C HIS A 21 9.61 11.35 -1.48
N LEU A 22 9.80 12.65 -1.28
CA LEU A 22 8.94 13.67 -1.88
C LEU A 22 9.44 13.93 -3.31
N SER A 23 8.49 14.10 -4.24
CA SER A 23 8.78 14.39 -5.65
C SER A 23 9.10 15.89 -5.84
N GLU A 24 9.99 16.42 -5.00
CA GLU A 24 10.41 17.82 -4.94
C GLU A 24 11.92 17.89 -4.72
N PRO A 25 12.59 19.00 -5.09
CA PRO A 25 14.00 19.19 -4.75
C PRO A 25 14.23 19.07 -3.24
N ASP A 26 15.35 18.48 -2.85
CA ASP A 26 15.74 18.23 -1.45
C ASP A 26 15.51 19.39 -0.49
N ASN A 27 15.84 20.63 -0.89
CA ASN A 27 15.68 21.81 -0.05
C ASN A 27 14.22 22.12 0.27
N ASN A 28 13.30 21.81 -0.64
CA ASN A 28 11.87 21.97 -0.44
C ASN A 28 11.28 20.76 0.30
N ALA A 29 11.79 19.55 0.02
CA ALA A 29 11.35 18.34 0.69
C ALA A 29 11.64 18.37 2.21
N ALA A 30 12.73 19.01 2.63
CA ALA A 30 13.10 19.19 4.03
C ALA A 30 12.15 20.11 4.82
N THR A 31 11.41 20.99 4.14
CA THR A 31 10.48 21.95 4.78
C THR A 31 9.03 21.48 4.76
N ALA A 32 8.75 20.34 4.13
CA ALA A 32 7.42 19.75 4.11
C ALA A 32 7.02 19.28 5.52
N GLN A 33 5.73 19.42 5.83
CA GLN A 33 5.14 18.76 7.00
C GLN A 33 4.86 17.31 6.59
N VAL A 34 5.52 16.36 7.25
CA VAL A 34 5.37 14.93 6.96
C VAL A 34 4.96 14.20 8.23
N GLU A 35 3.86 13.47 8.13
CA GLU A 35 3.31 12.64 9.20
C GLU A 35 3.30 11.18 8.76
N SER A 36 3.52 10.28 9.71
CA SER A 36 3.40 8.84 9.51
C SER A 36 2.05 8.35 10.05
N PHE A 37 1.50 7.30 9.44
CA PHE A 37 0.27 6.69 9.91
C PHE A 37 0.26 5.17 9.73
N ARG A 38 -0.58 4.50 10.52
CA ARG A 38 -1.03 3.11 10.30
C ARG A 38 -2.38 3.17 9.58
N THR A 39 -2.52 2.42 8.48
CA THR A 39 -3.75 2.45 7.66
C THR A 39 -4.90 1.68 8.31
N VAL A 40 -4.59 0.53 8.92
CA VAL A 40 -5.57 -0.39 9.52
C VAL A 40 -4.99 -1.09 10.75
N ARG A 41 -5.85 -1.51 11.68
CA ARG A 41 -5.48 -2.38 12.80
C ARG A 41 -5.36 -3.80 12.29
N THR A 42 -4.14 -4.33 12.22
CA THR A 42 -3.92 -5.69 11.69
C THR A 42 -3.86 -6.77 12.77
N ARG A 43 -3.91 -6.40 14.06
CA ARG A 43 -3.92 -7.34 15.19
C ARG A 43 -5.23 -7.25 15.96
N ASN A 44 -5.44 -8.05 17.01
CA ASN A 44 -6.69 -8.00 17.76
C ASN A 44 -6.89 -6.63 18.42
N ASP A 45 -8.07 -6.35 18.97
CA ASP A 45 -8.46 -5.01 19.45
C ASP A 45 -7.67 -4.50 20.69
N ASP A 46 -6.57 -5.15 21.03
CA ASP A 46 -5.61 -4.65 22.01
C ASP A 46 -4.80 -3.49 21.40
N VAL A 47 -4.77 -2.37 22.11
CA VAL A 47 -4.05 -1.15 21.70
C VAL A 47 -2.54 -1.38 21.66
N ASP A 48 -2.03 -2.29 22.49
CA ASP A 48 -0.61 -2.62 22.58
C ASP A 48 -0.12 -3.51 21.42
N GLU A 49 -1.03 -3.97 20.53
CA GLU A 49 -0.69 -4.75 19.32
C GLU A 49 -0.81 -3.93 18.02
N ASN A 50 -1.33 -2.70 18.07
CA ASN A 50 -1.59 -1.87 16.89
C ASN A 50 -1.03 -0.45 17.03
N VAL A 51 0.15 -0.32 17.63
CA VAL A 51 0.79 0.97 17.90
C VAL A 51 1.03 1.74 16.59
N ASP A 52 0.73 3.04 16.59
CA ASP A 52 1.01 3.91 15.44
C ASP A 52 2.52 4.08 15.21
N PRO A 53 2.97 4.23 13.96
CA PRO A 53 4.37 4.46 13.67
C PRO A 53 4.86 5.78 14.29
N PRO A 54 6.12 5.87 14.74
CA PRO A 54 6.67 7.10 15.29
C PRO A 54 6.82 8.16 14.21
N ALA A 55 6.88 9.43 14.64
CA ALA A 55 7.01 10.57 13.74
C ALA A 55 8.19 10.41 12.75
N PRO A 56 8.00 10.80 11.47
CA PRO A 56 9.07 10.76 10.48
C PRO A 56 10.25 11.65 10.85
N VAL A 57 11.47 11.15 10.62
CA VAL A 57 12.72 11.89 10.85
C VAL A 57 13.36 12.21 9.50
N TRP A 58 13.67 13.48 9.27
CA TRP A 58 14.41 13.90 8.07
C TRP A 58 15.82 13.31 8.07
N ASN A 59 16.19 12.64 6.97
CA ASN A 59 17.50 12.07 6.77
C ASN A 59 18.18 12.72 5.56
N ASP A 60 19.30 13.39 5.81
CA ASP A 60 20.09 14.13 4.81
C ASP A 60 21.50 13.56 4.58
N GLY A 61 21.83 12.43 5.23
CA GLY A 61 23.18 11.86 5.23
C GLY A 61 23.53 11.02 3.99
N GLY A 62 22.58 10.82 3.06
CA GLY A 62 22.77 10.01 1.85
C GLY A 62 22.54 10.77 0.56
N THR A 63 22.82 10.13 -0.58
CA THR A 63 22.61 10.68 -1.93
C THR A 63 21.15 11.06 -2.18
N TYR A 64 20.22 10.29 -1.62
CA TYR A 64 18.78 10.52 -1.71
C TYR A 64 18.24 10.88 -0.33
N LYS A 65 17.90 12.15 -0.14
CA LYS A 65 17.32 12.64 1.12
C LYS A 65 15.87 12.24 1.22
N HIS A 66 15.44 11.86 2.41
CA HIS A 66 14.12 11.29 2.63
C HIS A 66 13.67 11.45 4.07
N TRP A 67 12.36 11.30 4.28
CA TRP A 67 11.81 11.12 5.61
C TRP A 67 11.84 9.64 5.97
N ARG A 68 12.44 9.30 7.11
CA ARG A 68 12.57 7.92 7.60
C ARG A 68 11.63 7.69 8.76
N VAL A 69 10.93 6.57 8.73
CA VAL A 69 10.12 6.08 9.85
C VAL A 69 10.64 4.71 10.27
N THR A 70 11.13 4.61 11.50
CA THR A 70 11.64 3.35 12.05
C THR A 70 10.53 2.66 12.82
N LEU A 71 10.13 1.48 12.37
CA LEU A 71 9.07 0.71 13.01
C LEU A 71 9.63 -0.03 14.22
N ASP A 72 8.87 -0.07 15.31
CA ASP A 72 9.22 -0.91 16.44
C ASP A 72 8.86 -2.36 16.10
N ASN A 73 9.79 -3.27 16.31
CA ASN A 73 9.59 -4.71 16.14
C ASN A 73 9.95 -5.47 17.41
N ASN A 74 10.05 -4.78 18.55
CA ASN A 74 10.31 -5.42 19.83
C ASN A 74 9.00 -6.00 20.41
N GLY A 75 9.08 -7.19 21.02
CA GLY A 75 7.94 -7.83 21.67
C GLY A 75 6.91 -8.40 20.68
N ASN A 76 5.98 -7.55 20.20
CA ASN A 76 4.75 -7.95 19.50
C ASN A 76 4.83 -7.90 17.96
N ASN A 77 5.98 -7.54 17.39
CA ASN A 77 6.14 -7.28 15.95
C ASN A 77 5.16 -6.23 15.43
N ASP A 78 5.29 -5.01 15.94
CA ASP A 78 4.48 -3.86 15.53
C ASP A 78 4.83 -3.36 14.12
N ALA A 79 5.91 -3.90 13.54
CA ALA A 79 6.33 -3.64 12.17
C ALA A 79 5.49 -4.40 11.14
N PHE A 80 4.70 -5.40 11.53
CA PHE A 80 3.70 -6.00 10.66
C PHE A 80 2.51 -5.05 10.45
N GLY A 81 2.08 -4.87 9.19
CA GLY A 81 0.87 -4.12 8.87
C GLY A 81 0.99 -3.23 7.63
N VAL A 82 0.11 -2.23 7.56
CA VAL A 82 0.08 -1.25 6.47
C VAL A 82 0.33 0.13 7.05
N PHE A 83 1.37 0.78 6.53
CA PHE A 83 1.87 2.06 7.03
C PHE A 83 2.03 3.04 5.88
N GLY A 84 2.04 4.33 6.18
CA GLY A 84 2.19 5.36 5.17
C GLY A 84 2.75 6.65 5.69
N CYS A 85 3.06 7.53 4.73
CA CYS A 85 3.31 8.93 4.99
C CYS A 85 2.27 9.79 4.32
N GLU A 86 1.92 10.88 4.97
CA GLU A 86 1.25 12.02 4.36
C GLU A 86 2.22 13.19 4.38
N ALA A 87 2.31 13.93 3.27
CA ALA A 87 3.07 15.18 3.23
C ALA A 87 2.25 16.33 2.69
N ALA A 88 2.35 17.46 3.39
CA ALA A 88 1.82 18.74 3.00
C ALA A 88 2.97 19.73 2.75
N LEU A 89 2.90 20.42 1.61
CA LEU A 89 3.80 21.51 1.25
C LEU A 89 2.97 22.70 0.77
N ASN A 90 3.30 23.90 1.21
CA ASN A 90 2.53 25.09 0.88
C ASN A 90 2.41 25.29 -0.64
N GLY A 91 1.18 25.48 -1.13
CA GLY A 91 0.89 25.62 -2.56
C GLY A 91 0.95 24.31 -3.37
N LYS A 92 1.09 23.16 -2.71
CA LYS A 92 1.03 21.82 -3.32
C LYS A 92 -0.16 21.05 -2.75
N ILE A 93 -0.59 20.05 -3.51
CA ILE A 93 -1.62 19.11 -3.08
C ILE A 93 -0.99 18.17 -2.04
N THR A 94 -1.68 17.97 -0.91
CA THR A 94 -1.30 16.98 0.10
C THR A 94 -1.31 15.59 -0.53
N THR A 95 -0.22 14.84 -0.36
CA THR A 95 -0.08 13.50 -0.94
C THR A 95 0.15 12.49 0.16
N SER A 96 -0.60 11.40 0.12
CA SER A 96 -0.39 10.24 0.96
C SER A 96 0.03 9.01 0.15
N ILE A 97 0.77 8.11 0.77
CA ILE A 97 1.15 6.82 0.19
C ILE A 97 1.26 5.77 1.28
N SER A 98 0.83 4.55 0.99
CA SER A 98 0.93 3.42 1.90
C SER A 98 1.73 2.27 1.31
N GLY A 99 2.38 1.50 2.17
CA GLY A 99 3.05 0.25 1.84
C GLY A 99 2.79 -0.82 2.90
N ILE A 100 2.99 -2.06 2.49
CA ILE A 100 2.71 -3.25 3.29
C ILE A 100 4.03 -3.81 3.83
N PHE A 101 4.00 -4.18 5.11
CA PHE A 101 5.01 -4.98 5.77
C PHE A 101 4.40 -6.31 6.21
N MET A 102 5.00 -7.39 5.75
CA MET A 102 4.61 -8.76 6.01
C MET A 102 5.78 -9.55 6.59
N ARG A 103 5.45 -10.63 7.29
CA ARG A 103 6.45 -11.57 7.80
C ARG A 103 6.96 -12.50 6.70
N SER A 104 8.21 -12.93 6.82
CA SER A 104 8.77 -13.93 5.89
C SER A 104 8.15 -15.33 6.10
N ASP A 105 7.67 -15.60 7.33
CA ASP A 105 7.02 -16.83 7.74
C ASP A 105 5.48 -16.68 7.87
N ALA A 106 4.90 -15.80 7.05
CA ALA A 106 3.44 -15.62 6.95
C ALA A 106 2.75 -16.92 6.53
N ASP A 107 1.58 -17.18 7.11
CA ASP A 107 0.76 -18.38 6.86
C ASP A 107 -0.13 -18.22 5.62
N ILE A 108 -0.43 -16.97 5.27
CA ILE A 108 -1.27 -16.56 4.15
C ILE A 108 -0.56 -15.45 3.37
N VAL A 109 -0.57 -15.53 2.04
CA VAL A 109 -0.01 -14.51 1.14
C VAL A 109 -0.97 -14.23 -0.03
N PRO A 110 -0.87 -13.06 -0.70
CA PRO A 110 -1.56 -12.84 -1.96
C PRO A 110 -1.30 -13.96 -2.96
N SER A 111 -2.37 -14.46 -3.58
CA SER A 111 -2.30 -15.62 -4.50
C SER A 111 -1.43 -15.36 -5.73
N ASP A 112 -1.43 -14.11 -6.22
CA ASP A 112 -0.63 -13.59 -7.33
C ASP A 112 0.71 -12.98 -6.90
N GLU A 113 1.06 -13.07 -5.61
CA GLU A 113 2.33 -12.58 -5.05
C GLU A 113 2.52 -11.06 -5.14
N LEU A 114 1.44 -10.33 -5.45
CA LEU A 114 1.40 -8.86 -5.49
C LEU A 114 0.66 -8.31 -4.27
N VAL A 115 1.30 -7.39 -3.56
CA VAL A 115 0.73 -6.73 -2.38
C VAL A 115 -0.23 -5.59 -2.72
N SER A 116 -0.26 -5.13 -3.96
CA SER A 116 -1.22 -4.13 -4.44
C SER A 116 -1.86 -4.56 -5.74
N LEU A 117 -3.08 -4.09 -5.95
CA LEU A 117 -3.81 -4.20 -7.21
C LEU A 117 -4.40 -2.83 -7.54
N THR A 118 -4.04 -2.27 -8.68
CA THR A 118 -4.61 -1.01 -9.17
C THR A 118 -5.65 -1.30 -10.24
N VAL A 119 -6.85 -0.78 -10.02
CA VAL A 119 -8.01 -0.90 -10.93
C VAL A 119 -8.65 0.48 -11.12
N ASN A 120 -9.64 0.55 -12.00
CA ASN A 120 -10.39 1.75 -12.30
C ASN A 120 -11.84 1.59 -11.86
N ALA A 121 -12.49 2.71 -11.50
CA ALA A 121 -13.92 2.72 -11.29
C ALA A 121 -14.64 2.19 -12.55
N GLY A 122 -15.61 1.30 -12.35
CA GLY A 122 -16.33 0.63 -13.44
C GLY A 122 -15.70 -0.68 -13.94
N ASP A 123 -14.48 -1.03 -13.52
CA ASP A 123 -13.90 -2.35 -13.82
C ASP A 123 -14.78 -3.47 -13.24
N THR A 124 -14.79 -4.63 -13.87
CA THR A 124 -15.64 -5.77 -13.46
C THR A 124 -14.81 -7.04 -13.33
N GLY A 125 -15.30 -8.01 -12.55
CA GLY A 125 -14.60 -9.28 -12.34
C GLY A 125 -13.33 -9.16 -11.48
N VAL A 126 -13.22 -8.08 -10.70
CA VAL A 126 -12.09 -7.87 -9.80
C VAL A 126 -12.25 -8.72 -8.54
N SER A 127 -11.17 -9.40 -8.16
CA SER A 127 -11.15 -10.24 -6.97
C SER A 127 -9.79 -10.22 -6.30
N ILE A 128 -9.78 -10.39 -4.98
CA ILE A 128 -8.59 -10.44 -4.14
C ILE A 128 -8.45 -11.86 -3.62
N GLY A 129 -7.55 -12.63 -4.23
CA GLY A 129 -7.26 -14.01 -3.85
C GLY A 129 -6.07 -14.12 -2.91
N MET A 130 -6.18 -14.97 -1.91
CA MET A 130 -5.13 -15.30 -0.93
C MET A 130 -4.89 -16.80 -0.94
N LYS A 131 -3.65 -17.24 -0.69
CA LYS A 131 -3.28 -18.65 -0.60
C LYS A 131 -2.54 -18.93 0.69
N SER A 132 -2.69 -20.15 1.23
CA SER A 132 -1.82 -20.59 2.33
C SER A 132 -0.42 -20.89 1.81
N THR A 133 0.60 -20.55 2.59
CA THR A 133 2.01 -20.87 2.34
C THR A 133 2.41 -22.25 2.85
N GLY A 134 1.55 -22.91 3.63
CA GLY A 134 1.83 -24.17 4.29
C GLY A 134 0.60 -25.06 4.39
N SER A 135 0.38 -25.65 5.57
CA SER A 135 -0.69 -26.62 5.82
C SER A 135 -1.99 -26.01 6.38
N LYS A 136 -2.11 -24.67 6.42
CA LYS A 136 -3.32 -24.03 6.93
C LYS A 136 -4.48 -24.28 5.97
N ASN A 137 -5.65 -24.52 6.55
CA ASN A 137 -6.85 -24.85 5.79
C ASN A 137 -7.65 -23.57 5.46
N VAL A 138 -8.10 -23.44 4.21
CA VAL A 138 -8.94 -22.33 3.74
C VAL A 138 -10.23 -22.19 4.58
N ALA A 139 -10.78 -23.27 5.15
CA ALA A 139 -11.92 -23.19 6.06
C ALA A 139 -11.67 -22.30 7.30
N GLY A 140 -10.40 -22.08 7.65
CA GLY A 140 -9.97 -21.17 8.71
C GLY A 140 -9.89 -19.70 8.29
N PHE A 141 -9.95 -19.37 6.99
CA PHE A 141 -9.75 -18.02 6.49
C PHE A 141 -10.89 -17.08 6.93
N ARG A 142 -10.51 -15.90 7.42
CA ARG A 142 -11.40 -14.83 7.87
C ARG A 142 -10.95 -13.53 7.23
N TRP A 143 -11.91 -12.75 6.76
CA TRP A 143 -11.65 -11.58 5.93
C TRP A 143 -12.06 -10.27 6.58
N LEU A 144 -11.25 -9.24 6.35
CA LEU A 144 -11.58 -7.85 6.67
C LEU A 144 -11.26 -6.94 5.49
N LYS A 145 -12.02 -5.84 5.38
CA LYS A 145 -11.69 -4.67 4.58
C LYS A 145 -11.70 -3.46 5.50
N ASP A 146 -10.58 -2.73 5.58
CA ASP A 146 -10.46 -1.51 6.42
C ASP A 146 -11.01 -1.72 7.85
N ASP A 147 -10.52 -2.74 8.55
CA ASP A 147 -10.95 -3.19 9.89
C ASP A 147 -12.39 -3.76 9.98
N ALA A 148 -13.20 -3.68 8.92
CA ALA A 148 -14.54 -4.23 8.89
C ALA A 148 -14.53 -5.72 8.49
N ARG A 149 -14.99 -6.58 9.41
CA ARG A 149 -15.09 -8.03 9.19
C ARG A 149 -16.17 -8.38 8.17
N ASN A 150 -15.86 -9.27 7.24
CA ASN A 150 -16.82 -9.86 6.32
C ASN A 150 -17.02 -11.34 6.60
N ASN A 151 -18.03 -11.65 7.42
CA ASN A 151 -18.34 -13.01 7.81
C ASN A 151 -19.03 -13.84 6.71
N ALA A 152 -19.58 -13.19 5.68
CA ALA A 152 -20.32 -13.87 4.61
C ALA A 152 -19.41 -14.75 3.73
N ILE A 153 -18.12 -14.43 3.69
CA ILE A 153 -17.09 -15.15 2.93
C ILE A 153 -16.11 -15.91 3.83
N ASN A 154 -16.50 -16.21 5.08
CA ASN A 154 -15.69 -17.04 5.95
C ASN A 154 -15.42 -18.40 5.30
N GLY A 155 -14.16 -18.85 5.36
CA GLY A 155 -13.76 -20.11 4.76
C GLY A 155 -13.59 -20.04 3.23
N GLN A 156 -13.53 -18.85 2.64
CA GLN A 156 -13.20 -18.64 1.22
C GLN A 156 -11.76 -18.12 1.09
N ASP A 157 -11.11 -18.45 -0.02
CA ASP A 157 -9.77 -17.98 -0.37
C ASP A 157 -9.77 -16.69 -1.19
N THR A 158 -10.95 -16.22 -1.60
CA THR A 158 -11.10 -15.10 -2.53
C THR A 158 -12.20 -14.15 -2.08
N TRP A 159 -11.88 -12.86 -2.00
CA TRP A 159 -12.85 -11.79 -1.90
C TRP A 159 -13.23 -11.31 -3.32
N VAL A 160 -14.48 -11.50 -3.72
CA VAL A 160 -14.98 -11.05 -5.03
C VAL A 160 -15.69 -9.71 -4.88
N ILE A 161 -15.27 -8.71 -5.66
CA ILE A 161 -15.99 -7.43 -5.76
C ILE A 161 -17.18 -7.65 -6.68
N SER A 162 -18.38 -7.49 -6.13
CA SER A 162 -19.62 -7.80 -6.84
C SER A 162 -20.02 -6.63 -7.73
N GLY A 163 -20.02 -6.85 -9.05
CA GLY A 163 -20.43 -5.84 -10.02
C GLY A 163 -19.27 -4.97 -10.51
N GLN A 164 -19.54 -3.68 -10.66
CA GLN A 164 -18.55 -2.68 -11.05
C GLN A 164 -17.81 -2.17 -9.82
N VAL A 165 -16.50 -2.01 -9.93
CA VAL A 165 -15.67 -1.45 -8.86
C VAL A 165 -16.03 0.01 -8.62
N GLU A 166 -16.18 0.38 -7.35
CA GLU A 166 -16.37 1.75 -6.88
C GLU A 166 -15.15 2.23 -6.11
N VAL A 167 -14.98 3.55 -5.97
CA VAL A 167 -13.89 4.13 -5.15
C VAL A 167 -13.94 3.62 -3.71
N ALA A 168 -15.14 3.36 -3.19
CA ALA A 168 -15.34 2.80 -1.85
C ALA A 168 -14.81 1.36 -1.69
N ASP A 169 -14.56 0.63 -2.78
CA ASP A 169 -13.94 -0.69 -2.74
C ASP A 169 -12.43 -0.61 -2.46
N ALA A 170 -11.78 0.54 -2.69
CA ALA A 170 -10.38 0.75 -2.34
C ALA A 170 -10.16 0.54 -0.84
N GLY A 171 -8.97 0.09 -0.46
CA GLY A 171 -8.62 -0.15 0.93
C GLY A 171 -7.71 -1.34 1.14
N VAL A 172 -7.50 -1.68 2.40
CA VAL A 172 -6.69 -2.83 2.82
C VAL A 172 -7.59 -4.03 3.02
N TYR A 173 -7.30 -5.10 2.27
CA TYR A 173 -7.93 -6.40 2.42
C TYR A 173 -6.99 -7.31 3.20
N GLU A 174 -7.50 -7.84 4.30
CA GLU A 174 -6.79 -8.73 5.21
C GLU A 174 -7.46 -10.10 5.21
N CYS A 175 -6.66 -11.15 5.10
CA CYS A 175 -7.10 -12.53 5.30
C CYS A 175 -6.24 -13.21 6.37
N HIS A 176 -6.84 -13.57 7.50
CA HIS A 176 -6.18 -14.22 8.64
C HIS A 176 -6.78 -15.60 8.94
N ILE A 177 -6.05 -16.41 9.71
CA ILE A 177 -6.58 -17.68 10.24
C ILE A 177 -7.39 -17.41 11.51
N ASN A 178 -8.60 -17.98 11.58
CA ASN A 178 -9.50 -17.84 12.72
C ASN A 178 -8.81 -18.16 14.05
N GLY A 179 -8.74 -17.18 14.94
CA GLY A 179 -8.10 -17.30 16.26
C GLY A 179 -6.59 -17.02 16.29
N GLU A 180 -5.97 -16.75 15.14
CA GLU A 180 -4.51 -16.56 15.00
C GLU A 180 -4.15 -15.15 14.49
N ARG A 181 -5.09 -14.19 14.49
CA ARG A 181 -4.85 -12.82 13.99
C ARG A 181 -3.71 -12.10 14.74
N SER A 182 -3.54 -12.36 16.03
CA SER A 182 -2.47 -11.80 16.85
C SER A 182 -1.08 -12.35 16.50
N ASP A 183 -0.93 -13.34 15.62
CA ASP A 183 0.38 -13.88 15.23
C ASP A 183 1.10 -13.03 14.16
N ALA A 184 0.39 -12.07 13.53
CA ALA A 184 0.88 -11.27 12.40
C ALA A 184 1.25 -12.09 11.15
N LYS A 185 0.60 -13.25 10.95
CA LYS A 185 0.87 -14.17 9.84
C LYS A 185 -0.17 -14.13 8.72
N GLN A 186 -1.04 -13.14 8.75
CA GLN A 186 -2.12 -12.91 7.78
C GLN A 186 -1.61 -12.32 6.46
N GLY A 187 -2.38 -12.57 5.40
CA GLY A 187 -2.15 -11.95 4.10
C GLY A 187 -2.77 -10.57 4.05
N LEU A 188 -2.03 -9.60 3.50
CA LEU A 188 -2.47 -8.22 3.29
C LEU A 188 -2.39 -7.87 1.81
N LYS A 189 -3.41 -7.18 1.29
CA LYS A 189 -3.41 -6.65 -0.07
C LYS A 189 -4.10 -5.29 -0.13
N LEU A 190 -3.46 -4.32 -0.78
CA LEU A 190 -4.00 -2.99 -0.99
C LEU A 190 -4.71 -2.92 -2.34
N LEU A 191 -6.02 -2.68 -2.35
CA LEU A 191 -6.75 -2.33 -3.56
C LEU A 191 -6.70 -0.81 -3.75
N ILE A 192 -6.17 -0.38 -4.88
CA ILE A 192 -6.14 1.02 -5.30
C ILE A 192 -7.17 1.17 -6.42
N VAL A 193 -8.18 2.01 -6.21
CA VAL A 193 -9.20 2.30 -7.22
C VAL A 193 -9.00 3.72 -7.72
N ARG A 194 -8.69 3.87 -9.02
CA ARG A 194 -8.71 5.17 -9.70
C ARG A 194 -10.16 5.61 -9.85
N ALA A 195 -10.47 6.85 -9.48
CA ALA A 195 -11.82 7.40 -9.49
C ALA A 195 -12.45 7.46 -10.90
N CYS A 196 -11.61 7.48 -11.92
CA CYS A 196 -12.04 7.47 -13.31
C CYS A 196 -11.90 6.11 -13.98
N PRO A 197 -12.75 5.80 -14.98
CA PRO A 197 -12.56 4.65 -15.85
C PRO A 197 -11.17 4.63 -16.51
N ALA A 198 -10.79 3.46 -17.02
CA ALA A 198 -9.53 3.30 -17.74
C ALA A 198 -9.36 4.39 -18.82
N TYR A 199 -8.13 4.93 -18.90
CA TYR A 199 -7.74 6.00 -19.83
C TYR A 199 -8.39 7.37 -19.60
N ARG A 200 -9.11 7.55 -18.49
CA ARG A 200 -9.68 8.85 -18.09
C ARG A 200 -9.03 9.41 -16.82
N TRP A 201 -9.11 10.72 -16.67
CA TRP A 201 -8.67 11.49 -15.50
C TRP A 201 -9.58 12.72 -15.29
N GLY A 202 -9.44 13.37 -14.14
CA GLY A 202 -10.28 14.48 -13.70
C GLY A 202 -11.47 13.94 -12.91
N PRO A 203 -11.31 13.59 -11.61
CA PRO A 203 -12.26 12.77 -10.86
C PRO A 203 -13.68 13.36 -10.74
N ASP A 204 -13.88 14.64 -11.01
CA ASP A 204 -15.20 15.28 -10.99
C ASP A 204 -16.12 14.76 -12.12
N ASP A 205 -15.59 14.67 -13.36
CA ASP A 205 -16.37 14.34 -14.57
C ASP A 205 -15.73 13.26 -15.46
N CYS A 206 -14.45 12.94 -15.22
CA CYS A 206 -13.63 12.01 -16.01
C CYS A 206 -13.53 12.35 -17.50
N ASP A 207 -13.64 13.64 -17.85
CA ASP A 207 -13.55 14.13 -19.23
C ASP A 207 -12.11 14.15 -19.77
N GLY A 208 -11.13 14.24 -18.87
CA GLY A 208 -9.72 14.20 -19.22
C GLY A 208 -9.34 12.88 -19.86
N ILE A 209 -8.54 12.92 -20.93
CA ILE A 209 -7.98 11.74 -21.58
C ILE A 209 -6.54 11.57 -21.10
N CYS A 210 -6.21 10.37 -20.62
CA CYS A 210 -4.87 10.03 -20.16
C CYS A 210 -3.88 9.96 -21.32
N ASP A 211 -2.64 10.36 -21.05
CA ASP A 211 -1.52 10.01 -21.91
C ASP A 211 -1.28 8.49 -21.92
N ASN A 212 -0.64 8.00 -22.98
CA ASN A 212 -0.20 6.61 -23.03
C ASN A 212 1.01 6.41 -22.11
N CYS A 213 0.77 5.77 -20.97
CA CYS A 213 1.82 5.39 -20.02
C CYS A 213 2.34 3.98 -20.35
N TYR A 214 3.60 3.89 -20.76
CA TYR A 214 4.25 2.63 -21.12
C TYR A 214 4.97 2.00 -19.93
N ASN A 215 5.50 0.79 -20.11
CA ASN A 215 6.35 0.09 -19.13
C ASN A 215 5.72 -0.05 -17.73
N GLY A 216 4.41 -0.30 -17.68
CA GLY A 216 3.68 -0.43 -16.42
C GLY A 216 3.40 0.90 -15.71
N GLY A 217 3.59 2.04 -16.39
CA GLY A 217 3.20 3.35 -15.88
C GLY A 217 1.68 3.48 -15.75
N ILE A 218 1.25 4.27 -14.75
CA ILE A 218 -0.17 4.49 -14.44
C ILE A 218 -0.48 5.98 -14.63
N CYS A 219 -1.60 6.28 -15.28
CA CYS A 219 -2.07 7.65 -15.41
C CYS A 219 -2.58 8.19 -14.06
N ASP A 220 -2.02 9.30 -13.60
CA ASP A 220 -2.49 10.03 -12.43
C ASP A 220 -3.90 10.57 -12.69
N GLU A 221 -4.83 10.28 -11.79
CA GLU A 221 -6.24 10.63 -11.96
C GLU A 221 -6.49 12.14 -11.82
N ASN A 222 -5.62 12.89 -11.16
CA ASN A 222 -5.82 14.32 -10.92
C ASN A 222 -5.23 15.19 -12.03
N SER A 223 -4.12 14.77 -12.63
CA SER A 223 -3.36 15.56 -13.60
C SER A 223 -3.29 14.96 -15.00
N GLY A 224 -3.66 13.69 -15.18
CA GLY A 224 -3.56 12.97 -16.44
C GLY A 224 -2.14 12.55 -16.84
N LYS A 225 -1.13 12.89 -16.03
CA LYS A 225 0.28 12.57 -16.29
C LYS A 225 0.63 11.15 -15.87
N CYS A 226 1.66 10.57 -16.47
CA CYS A 226 2.11 9.24 -16.09
C CYS A 226 2.94 9.22 -14.80
N ILE A 227 2.61 8.30 -13.91
CA ILE A 227 3.41 7.84 -12.79
C ILE A 227 4.17 6.61 -13.27
N CYS A 228 5.48 6.73 -13.43
CA CYS A 228 6.31 5.66 -13.98
C CYS A 228 6.69 4.61 -12.94
N ALA A 229 6.74 3.35 -13.37
CA ALA A 229 7.29 2.26 -12.58
C ALA A 229 8.78 2.52 -12.25
N PRO A 230 9.31 1.95 -11.16
CA PRO A 230 10.73 2.01 -10.85
C PRO A 230 11.60 1.60 -12.04
N GLY A 231 12.67 2.34 -12.32
CA GLY A 231 13.53 2.12 -13.48
C GLY A 231 13.12 2.88 -14.75
N PHE A 232 11.94 3.51 -14.79
CA PHE A 232 11.48 4.29 -15.95
C PHE A 232 11.23 5.76 -15.63
N LYS A 233 11.30 6.63 -16.65
CA LYS A 233 11.10 8.09 -16.58
C LYS A 233 10.52 8.64 -17.89
N GLY A 234 10.37 9.95 -17.94
CA GLY A 234 9.77 10.68 -19.07
C GLY A 234 8.26 10.84 -18.91
N THR A 235 7.64 11.65 -19.77
CA THR A 235 6.21 11.97 -19.68
C THR A 235 5.30 10.77 -19.95
N THR A 236 5.81 9.77 -20.67
CA THR A 236 5.10 8.54 -21.07
C THR A 236 5.74 7.27 -20.52
N CYS A 237 6.77 7.39 -19.66
CA CYS A 237 7.47 6.24 -19.07
C CYS A 237 8.23 5.33 -20.04
N LEU A 238 8.55 5.82 -21.25
CA LEU A 238 9.32 5.08 -22.25
C LEU A 238 10.83 5.06 -21.99
N GLU A 239 11.36 6.04 -21.27
CA GLU A 239 12.79 6.18 -21.04
C GLU A 239 13.23 5.34 -19.84
N GLU A 240 14.29 4.56 -19.98
CA GLU A 240 14.94 3.88 -18.86
C GLU A 240 15.76 4.89 -18.04
N LYS A 241 15.80 4.68 -16.71
CA LYS A 241 16.73 5.37 -15.83
C LYS A 241 18.06 4.63 -15.89
N ASP A 242 19.11 5.31 -16.34
CA ASP A 242 20.46 4.77 -16.26
C ASP A 242 20.80 4.44 -14.80
N SER A 243 21.33 3.23 -14.57
CA SER A 243 21.80 2.79 -13.27
C SER A 243 23.15 3.44 -12.97
N GLU A 244 23.14 4.65 -12.43
CA GLU A 244 24.32 5.26 -11.76
C GLU A 244 24.22 5.14 -10.23
#